data_AF-B6SRH2-F1
#
_entry.id   AF-B6SRH2-F1
#
_cell.length_a   1.000
_cell.length_b   1.000
_cell.length_c   1.000
_cell.angle_alpha   90.00
_cell.angle_beta   90.00
_cell.angle_gamma   90.00
#
_symmetry.space_group_name_H-M   'P 1'
#
loop_
_entity.id
_entity.type
_entity.pdbx_description
1 polymer ?
#
loop_
_entity_poly.entity_id
_entity_poly.type
_entity_poly.pdbx_seq_one_letter_code
_entity_poly.pdbx_strand_id
1 'polypeptide(L)'
;MKAIPVALLLLVLVAAASSFKHLAEAAGNFSPPNLTEPLQGEILSPFCKYLTTPCVCIADGGAVPDGVCDGKCRSRCSLKKAGRCMGLCMMCCGKCQGCVPSGPYASKDECPCYRDMKSPKNQRPKCP
;
A
#
# COMPACT_ATOMS: atom_id res chain seq x y z
N MET A 1 -4.59 41.53 47.20
CA MET A 1 -3.64 40.60 46.56
C MET A 1 -3.94 39.19 47.07
N LYS A 2 -4.78 38.43 46.35
CA LYS A 2 -5.18 37.07 46.78
C LYS A 2 -4.02 36.12 46.51
N ALA A 3 -3.43 35.59 47.58
CA ALA A 3 -2.38 34.57 47.49
C ALA A 3 -2.99 33.32 46.84
N ILE A 4 -2.61 33.04 45.60
CA ILE A 4 -2.95 31.77 44.95
C ILE A 4 -2.16 30.70 45.71
N PRO A 5 -2.80 29.68 46.30
CA PRO A 5 -2.07 28.67 47.05
C PRO A 5 -1.13 27.95 46.10
N VAL A 6 0.13 27.80 46.50
CA VAL A 6 1.20 27.14 45.73
C VAL A 6 0.78 25.74 45.24
N ALA A 7 -0.14 25.09 45.97
CA ALA A 7 -0.78 23.83 45.58
C ALA A 7 -1.59 23.91 44.26
N LEU A 8 -2.27 25.04 44.00
CA LEU A 8 -3.05 25.24 42.77
C LEU A 8 -2.14 25.48 41.56
N LEU A 9 -1.00 26.15 41.76
CA LEU A 9 0.01 26.33 40.71
C LEU A 9 0.67 24.99 40.34
N LEU A 10 0.98 24.15 41.33
CA LEU A 10 1.52 22.79 41.09
C LEU A 10 0.52 21.89 40.37
N LEU A 11 -0.78 21.95 40.69
CA LEU A 11 -1.82 21.17 40.01
C LEU A 11 -1.94 21.51 38.52
N VAL A 12 -1.83 22.79 38.16
CA VAL A 12 -1.87 23.22 36.74
C VAL A 12 -0.65 22.74 35.97
N LEU A 13 0.54 22.72 36.58
CA LEU A 13 1.76 22.21 35.94
C LEU A 13 1.72 20.69 35.74
N VAL A 14 1.17 19.92 36.68
CA VAL A 14 1.01 18.46 36.53
C VAL A 14 0.00 18.12 35.42
N ALA A 15 -1.09 18.88 35.30
CA ALA A 15 -2.08 18.69 34.23
C ALA A 15 -1.52 18.99 32.82
N ALA A 16 -0.58 19.94 32.70
CA ALA A 16 0.08 20.25 31.42
C ALA A 16 1.03 19.13 30.96
N ALA A 17 1.63 18.36 31.89
CA ALA A 17 2.55 17.28 31.57
C ALA A 17 1.85 15.98 31.13
N SER A 18 0.59 15.78 31.49
CA SER A 18 -0.18 14.57 31.12
C SER A 18 -0.60 14.50 29.64
N SER A 19 -0.51 15.60 28.88
CA SER A 19 -0.92 15.63 27.47
C SER A 19 0.16 15.16 26.47
N PHE A 20 1.39 14.85 26.92
CA PHE A 20 2.50 14.50 26.01
C PHE A 20 2.72 12.99 25.81
N LYS A 21 1.97 12.10 26.47
CA LYS A 21 2.18 10.64 26.39
C LYS A 21 1.48 9.94 25.22
N HIS A 22 0.69 10.64 24.41
CA HIS A 22 -0.17 10.00 23.38
C HIS A 22 0.41 10.01 21.96
N LEU A 23 1.74 10.10 21.77
CA LEU A 23 2.36 10.08 20.43
C LEU A 23 3.48 9.05 20.24
N ALA A 24 3.53 8.00 21.06
CA ALA A 24 4.50 6.92 20.88
C ALA A 24 3.79 5.57 20.87
N GLU A 25 3.19 5.18 19.74
CA GLU A 25 3.06 3.76 19.34
C GLU A 25 2.45 3.64 17.93
N ALA A 26 3.33 3.63 16.94
CA ALA A 26 3.05 3.07 15.62
C ALA A 26 4.34 2.46 15.04
N ALA A 27 5.00 1.61 15.82
CA ALA A 27 5.96 0.62 15.30
C ALA A 27 5.22 -0.72 15.20
N GLY A 28 4.45 -0.89 14.13
CA GLY A 28 3.84 -2.17 13.80
C GLY A 28 4.80 -3.01 12.96
N ASN A 29 5.28 -4.12 13.55
CA ASN A 29 5.92 -5.21 12.83
C ASN A 29 4.95 -5.77 11.78
N PHE A 30 5.16 -5.44 10.51
CA PHE A 30 4.45 -6.08 9.40
C PHE A 30 5.17 -7.37 9.00
N SER A 31 4.64 -8.51 9.44
CA SER A 31 5.00 -9.82 8.88
C SER A 31 4.33 -10.00 7.51
N PRO A 32 5.03 -10.49 6.48
CA PRO A 32 4.41 -10.79 5.19
C PRO A 32 3.48 -12.00 5.31
N PRO A 33 2.26 -11.97 4.72
CA PRO A 33 1.45 -13.16 4.60
C PRO A 33 2.11 -14.15 3.63
N ASN A 34 2.27 -15.37 4.11
CA ASN A 34 2.76 -16.53 3.38
C ASN A 34 1.72 -16.93 2.31
N LEU A 35 2.09 -16.84 1.03
CA LEU A 35 1.26 -17.19 -0.13
C LEU A 35 1.39 -18.68 -0.48
N THR A 36 1.09 -19.54 0.47
CA THR A 36 0.81 -20.94 0.20
C THR A 36 -0.50 -21.30 0.89
N GLU A 37 -1.61 -21.24 0.16
CA GLU A 37 -2.62 -22.31 0.10
C GLU A 37 -3.73 -21.97 -0.93
N PRO A 38 -4.37 -23.00 -1.52
CA PRO A 38 -5.01 -22.92 -2.83
C PRO A 38 -6.54 -22.81 -2.79
N LEU A 39 -7.08 -22.54 -3.98
CA LEU A 39 -8.48 -22.51 -4.39
C LEU A 39 -9.35 -23.67 -3.85
N GLN A 40 -10.46 -23.35 -3.19
CA GLN A 40 -11.76 -24.03 -3.31
C GLN A 40 -12.79 -23.07 -2.67
N GLY A 41 -13.77 -22.47 -3.35
CA GLY A 41 -14.69 -23.04 -4.32
C GLY A 41 -16.05 -23.24 -3.63
N GLU A 42 -16.94 -22.26 -3.81
CA GLU A 42 -18.40 -22.26 -3.52
C GLU A 42 -18.76 -22.24 -2.00
N ILE A 43 -19.82 -21.60 -1.49
CA ILE A 43 -21.23 -21.69 -1.91
C ILE A 43 -21.99 -20.41 -1.52
N LEU A 44 -22.48 -19.73 -2.56
CA LEU A 44 -23.81 -19.14 -2.73
C LEU A 44 -24.43 -18.20 -1.67
N SER A 45 -24.90 -17.07 -2.22
CA SER A 45 -26.25 -16.50 -2.04
C SER A 45 -26.40 -15.24 -1.16
N PRO A 46 -27.47 -14.43 -1.35
CA PRO A 46 -27.38 -13.16 -2.05
C PRO A 46 -28.08 -12.10 -1.20
N PHE A 47 -27.44 -11.63 -0.13
CA PHE A 47 -28.01 -10.54 0.67
C PHE A 47 -27.13 -9.32 0.55
N CYS A 48 -27.38 -8.59 -0.53
CA CYS A 48 -27.31 -7.15 -0.52
C CYS A 48 -28.30 -6.64 0.54
N LYS A 49 -27.94 -6.68 1.83
CA LYS A 49 -28.69 -6.02 2.90
C LYS A 49 -28.18 -4.60 3.02
N TYR A 50 -28.81 -3.78 2.21
CA TYR A 50 -29.04 -2.36 2.40
C TYR A 50 -29.63 -2.11 3.80
N LEU A 51 -28.79 -1.89 4.82
CA LEU A 51 -29.14 -1.02 5.93
C LEU A 51 -27.88 -0.56 6.68
N THR A 52 -27.62 0.75 6.54
CA THR A 52 -26.82 1.56 7.49
C THR A 52 -25.30 1.49 7.37
N THR A 53 -24.76 1.41 6.16
CA THR A 53 -23.38 1.85 5.90
C THR A 53 -23.33 2.43 4.49
N PRO A 54 -22.73 3.62 4.25
CA PRO A 54 -22.46 4.03 2.87
C PRO A 54 -21.65 2.92 2.20
N CYS A 55 -21.94 2.62 0.94
CA CYS A 55 -21.17 1.71 0.11
C CYS A 55 -19.68 2.09 0.19
N VAL A 56 -18.91 1.43 1.04
CA VAL A 56 -17.46 1.49 0.96
C VAL A 56 -17.10 0.53 -0.15
N CYS A 57 -16.89 1.08 -1.34
CA CYS A 57 -15.93 0.49 -2.25
C CYS A 57 -14.63 0.37 -1.46
N ILE A 58 -14.20 -0.85 -1.14
CA ILE A 58 -12.82 -1.09 -0.72
C ILE A 58 -11.99 -0.81 -1.97
N ALA A 59 -11.60 0.46 -2.13
CA ALA A 59 -10.42 0.79 -2.89
C ALA A 59 -9.28 0.18 -2.08
N ASP A 60 -8.84 -1.01 -2.48
CA ASP A 60 -7.59 -1.60 -2.03
C ASP A 60 -6.46 -0.73 -2.57
N GLY A 61 -6.26 0.39 -1.88
CA GLY A 61 -5.13 1.29 -2.03
C GLY A 61 -4.10 0.95 -0.98
N GLY A 62 -3.76 -0.34 -0.84
CA GLY A 62 -2.64 -0.76 -0.03
C GLY A 62 -1.38 -0.09 -0.55
N ALA A 63 -0.75 0.74 0.27
CA ALA A 63 0.55 1.31 -0.06
C ALA A 63 1.54 0.15 -0.23
N VAL A 64 2.01 -0.06 -1.45
CA VAL A 64 2.96 -1.13 -1.75
C VAL A 64 4.32 -0.71 -1.22
N PRO A 65 4.99 -1.52 -0.39
CA PRO A 65 6.33 -1.22 0.03
C PRO A 65 7.26 -1.16 -1.19
N ASP A 66 8.08 -0.12 -1.30
CA ASP A 66 9.00 0.07 -2.44
C ASP A 66 9.92 -1.16 -2.67
N GLY A 67 10.27 -1.88 -1.61
CA GLY A 67 11.07 -3.11 -1.68
C GLY A 67 10.43 -4.25 -2.48
N VAL A 68 9.09 -4.32 -2.53
CA VAL A 68 8.35 -5.33 -3.31
C VAL A 68 8.55 -5.09 -4.80
N CYS A 69 8.50 -3.82 -5.21
CA CYS A 69 8.71 -3.43 -6.59
C CYS A 69 10.14 -3.71 -7.05
N ASP A 70 11.13 -3.38 -6.23
CA ASP A 70 12.56 -3.48 -6.54
C ASP A 70 12.96 -4.93 -6.92
N GLY A 71 12.52 -5.93 -6.14
CA GLY A 71 12.77 -7.34 -6.44
C GLY A 71 12.10 -7.85 -7.73
N LYS A 72 10.82 -7.51 -7.94
CA LYS A 72 10.09 -7.93 -9.14
C LYS A 72 10.64 -7.27 -10.40
N CYS A 73 10.98 -5.99 -10.33
CA CYS A 73 11.55 -5.27 -11.46
C CYS A 73 12.98 -5.69 -11.78
N ARG A 74 13.78 -6.10 -10.79
CA ARG A 74 15.07 -6.79 -11.05
C ARG A 74 14.87 -8.03 -11.90
N SER A 75 13.87 -8.84 -11.57
CA SER A 75 13.55 -10.05 -12.31
C SER A 75 13.06 -9.73 -13.73
N ARG A 76 12.11 -8.79 -13.90
CA ARG A 76 11.62 -8.37 -15.23
C ARG A 76 12.70 -7.75 -16.11
N CYS A 77 13.58 -6.93 -15.53
CA CYS A 77 14.59 -6.17 -16.27
C CYS A 77 15.92 -6.90 -16.41
N SER A 78 16.05 -8.13 -15.91
CA SER A 78 17.29 -8.93 -15.90
C SER A 78 17.96 -9.06 -17.28
N LEU A 79 17.19 -9.07 -18.37
CA LEU A 79 17.69 -9.18 -19.75
C LEU A 79 17.64 -7.88 -20.55
N LYS A 80 17.25 -6.76 -19.93
CA LYS A 80 17.13 -5.46 -20.60
C LYS A 80 18.12 -4.46 -20.02
N LYS A 81 18.33 -3.35 -20.73
CA LYS A 81 19.21 -2.27 -20.28
C LYS A 81 18.70 -1.68 -18.95
N ALA A 82 19.44 -1.93 -17.87
CA ALA A 82 19.00 -1.75 -16.48
C ALA A 82 18.40 -0.37 -16.18
N GLY A 83 18.94 0.72 -16.71
CA GLY A 83 18.49 2.08 -16.39
C GLY A 83 17.09 2.43 -16.90
N ARG A 84 16.79 2.18 -18.18
CA ARG A 84 15.48 2.55 -18.76
C ARG A 84 14.37 1.61 -18.31
N CYS A 85 14.67 0.32 -18.20
CA CYS A 85 13.69 -0.67 -17.80
C CYS A 85 13.27 -0.46 -16.34
N MET A 86 14.22 -0.27 -15.42
CA MET A 86 13.91 -0.11 -14.01
C MET A 86 13.02 1.09 -13.70
N GLY A 87 13.35 2.27 -14.23
CA GLY A 87 12.55 3.47 -13.98
C GLY A 87 11.10 3.33 -14.46
N LEU A 88 10.90 2.70 -15.63
CA LEU A 88 9.55 2.42 -16.14
C LEU A 88 8.85 1.35 -15.28
N CYS A 89 9.56 0.29 -14.92
CA CYS A 89 8.99 -0.79 -14.11
C CYS A 89 8.57 -0.31 -12.72
N MET A 90 9.38 0.51 -12.02
CA MET A 90 9.02 1.12 -10.74
C MET A 90 7.75 1.96 -10.83
N MET A 91 7.65 2.81 -11.86
CA MET A 91 6.46 3.66 -12.08
C MET A 91 5.21 2.81 -12.36
N CYS A 92 5.34 1.73 -13.12
CA CYS A 92 4.25 0.80 -13.35
C CYS A 92 3.87 0.02 -12.10
N CYS A 93 4.85 -0.41 -11.33
CA CYS A 93 4.65 -1.16 -10.09
C CYS A 93 3.88 -0.33 -9.05
N GLY A 94 4.28 0.94 -8.83
CA GLY A 94 3.58 1.82 -7.91
C GLY A 94 2.14 2.14 -8.33
N LYS A 95 1.89 2.26 -9.65
CA LYS A 95 0.53 2.52 -10.18
C LYS A 95 -0.37 1.29 -10.15
N CYS A 96 0.22 0.10 -10.30
CA CYS A 96 -0.52 -1.15 -10.34
C CYS A 96 -0.46 -1.91 -9.02
N GLN A 97 -0.40 -1.18 -7.90
CA GLN A 97 -0.47 -1.76 -6.55
C GLN A 97 0.52 -2.93 -6.36
N GLY A 98 1.76 -2.76 -6.86
CA GLY A 98 2.81 -3.75 -6.67
C GLY A 98 2.75 -4.95 -7.63
N CYS A 99 1.81 -4.96 -8.57
CA CYS A 99 1.73 -6.01 -9.59
C CYS A 99 2.76 -5.76 -10.69
N VAL A 100 3.70 -6.70 -10.80
CA VAL A 100 4.69 -6.80 -11.87
C VAL A 100 4.76 -8.27 -12.24
N PRO A 101 4.65 -8.64 -13.53
CA PRO A 101 4.64 -10.05 -13.90
C PRO A 101 6.00 -10.72 -13.67
N SER A 102 6.02 -12.05 -13.66
CA SER A 102 7.17 -12.82 -13.16
C SER A 102 8.30 -12.98 -14.19
N GLY A 103 9.46 -12.37 -13.96
CA GLY A 103 10.67 -12.63 -14.77
C GLY A 103 10.62 -12.09 -16.21
N PRO A 104 11.73 -12.13 -16.97
CA PRO A 104 11.87 -11.36 -18.20
C PRO A 104 11.00 -11.85 -19.38
N TYR A 105 10.42 -13.05 -19.26
CA TYR A 105 9.64 -13.72 -20.31
C TYR A 105 8.15 -13.88 -19.99
N ALA A 106 7.69 -13.60 -18.76
CA ALA A 106 6.27 -13.73 -18.45
C ALA A 106 5.41 -12.84 -19.33
N SER A 107 4.20 -13.33 -19.61
CA SER A 107 3.16 -12.55 -20.25
C SER A 107 2.78 -11.35 -19.38
N LYS A 108 2.27 -10.29 -20.01
CA LYS A 108 1.77 -9.13 -19.25
C LYS A 108 0.37 -9.38 -18.67
N ASP A 109 -0.30 -10.44 -19.14
CA ASP A 109 -1.65 -10.79 -18.73
C ASP A 109 -1.76 -11.26 -17.28
N GLU A 110 -0.65 -11.69 -16.66
CA GLU A 110 -0.60 -11.93 -15.20
C GLU A 110 -0.98 -10.68 -14.39
N CYS A 111 -0.69 -9.48 -14.93
CA CYS A 111 -1.04 -8.20 -14.31
C CYS A 111 -1.79 -7.32 -15.31
N PRO A 112 -3.14 -7.38 -15.36
CA PRO A 112 -3.96 -6.60 -16.29
C PRO A 112 -3.66 -5.09 -16.23
N CYS A 113 -3.52 -4.51 -15.03
CA CYS A 113 -3.14 -3.10 -14.89
C CYS A 113 -1.79 -2.78 -15.57
N TYR A 114 -0.80 -3.65 -15.40
CA TYR A 114 0.55 -3.45 -15.93
C TYR A 114 0.55 -3.55 -17.47
N ARG A 115 -0.24 -4.47 -18.02
CA ARG A 115 -0.46 -4.63 -19.47
C ARG A 115 -1.17 -3.43 -20.08
N ASP A 116 -2.22 -2.96 -19.41
CA ASP A 116 -3.14 -1.96 -19.97
C ASP A 116 -2.60 -0.53 -19.84
N MET A 117 -1.53 -0.35 -19.07
CA MET A 117 -0.91 0.95 -18.92
C MET A 117 -0.19 1.40 -20.20
N LYS A 118 -0.79 2.39 -20.85
CA LYS A 118 -0.33 2.96 -22.12
C LYS A 118 0.13 4.40 -21.94
N SER A 119 1.05 4.83 -22.80
CA SER A 119 1.46 6.22 -22.87
C SER A 119 0.35 7.05 -23.53
N PRO A 120 -0.12 8.14 -22.89
CA PRO A 120 -1.23 8.94 -23.41
C PRO A 120 -0.91 9.60 -24.76
N LYS A 121 0.37 9.79 -25.08
CA LYS A 121 0.82 10.46 -26.31
C LYS A 121 0.74 9.57 -27.55
N ASN A 122 0.95 8.26 -27.40
CA ASN A 122 1.21 7.35 -28.51
C ASN A 122 0.54 5.98 -28.36
N GLN A 123 -0.26 5.78 -27.31
CA GLN A 123 -1.05 4.57 -27.04
C GLN A 123 -0.24 3.25 -26.99
N ARG A 124 1.09 3.35 -26.97
CA ARG A 124 2.01 2.22 -26.84
C ARG A 124 2.07 1.76 -25.38
N PRO A 125 2.31 0.45 -25.14
CA PRO A 125 2.52 -0.06 -23.80
C PRO A 125 3.67 0.70 -23.14
N LYS A 126 3.38 1.28 -21.97
CA LYS A 126 4.30 2.12 -21.21
C LYS A 126 5.28 1.27 -20.39
N CYS A 127 4.81 0.12 -19.92
CA CYS A 127 5.55 -0.77 -19.05
C CYS A 127 6.40 -1.76 -19.84
N PRO A 128 7.62 -2.08 -19.38
CA PRO A 128 8.53 -3.00 -20.05
C PRO A 128 7.94 -4.40 -20.23
#